data_AF-A0A413H0L1-F1
#
_entry.id   AF-A0A413H0L1-F1
#
_cell.length_a   1.000
_cell.length_b   1.000
_cell.length_c   1.000
_cell.angle_alpha   90.00
_cell.angle_beta   90.00
_cell.angle_gamma   90.00
#
_symmetry.space_group_name_H-M   'P 1'
#
loop_
_entity.id
_entity.type
_entity.pdbx_description
1 polymer ?
#
loop_
_entity_poly.entity_id
_entity_poly.type
_entity_poly.pdbx_seq_one_letter_code
_entity_poly.pdbx_strand_id
1 'polypeptide(L)' 'MKDLMYSLCSQEGAFYLCKITIGREITMDIKFAYNTRDKVLQKSFFDSDFSEDFEKYPRAKKFIPEWLSDILKRKKRI' A
#
# COMPACT_ATOMS: atom_id res chain seq x y z
N MET A 1 8.49 2.64 11.76
CA MET A 1 7.04 2.34 11.87
C MET A 1 6.54 1.55 10.67
N LYS A 2 6.78 1.98 9.43
CA LYS A 2 6.46 1.21 8.20
C LYS A 2 7.09 -0.19 8.19
N ASP A 3 8.38 -0.33 8.55
CA ASP A 3 9.05 -1.65 8.60
C ASP A 3 8.35 -2.66 9.50
N LEU A 4 7.87 -2.22 10.67
CA LEU A 4 7.12 -3.06 11.59
C LEU A 4 5.79 -3.50 10.95
N MET A 5 5.07 -2.58 10.30
CA MET A 5 3.81 -2.90 9.64
C MET A 5 3.99 -3.89 8.48
N TYR A 6 5.06 -3.71 7.70
CA TYR A 6 5.39 -4.64 6.61
C TYR A 6 5.87 -6.00 7.12
N SER A 7 6.54 -6.05 8.28
CA SER A 7 6.92 -7.33 8.90
C SER A 7 5.69 -8.15 9.33
N LEU A 8 4.63 -7.48 9.78
CA LEU A 8 3.38 -8.12 10.22
C LEU A 8 2.56 -8.69 9.05
N CYS A 9 2.65 -8.09 7.86
CA CYS A 9 1.90 -8.48 6.66
C CYS A 9 2.83 -8.66 5.44
N SER A 10 3.90 -9.44 5.61
CA SER A 10 5.01 -9.53 4.64
C SER A 10 4.61 -10.03 3.24
N GLN A 11 3.55 -10.84 3.12
CA GLN A 11 3.05 -11.27 1.82
C GLN A 11 2.25 -10.17 1.09
N GLU A 12 1.56 -9.32 1.84
CA GLU A 12 0.73 -8.24 1.31
C GLU A 12 1.56 -7.00 0.97
N GLY A 13 2.72 -6.82 1.61
CA GLY A 13 3.76 -5.85 1.27
C GLY A 13 3.31 -4.39 1.42
N ALA A 14 3.79 -3.52 0.51
CA ALA A 14 3.40 -2.11 0.49
C ALA A 14 1.87 -1.90 0.30
N PHE A 15 1.30 -0.91 1.01
CA PHE A 15 -0.12 -0.56 0.97
C PHE A 15 -0.36 0.85 0.45
N TYR A 16 -1.54 1.11 -0.13
CA TYR A 16 -1.94 2.44 -0.60
C TYR A 16 -2.56 3.29 0.50
N LEU A 17 -3.32 2.66 1.39
CA LEU A 17 -4.01 3.37 2.48
C LEU A 17 -3.93 2.56 3.76
N CYS A 18 -3.57 3.24 4.84
CA CYS A 18 -3.67 2.73 6.20
C CYS A 18 -4.76 3.54 6.91
N LYS A 19 -5.80 2.87 7.38
CA LYS A 19 -6.84 3.46 8.22
C LYS A 19 -6.60 3.00 9.65
N ILE A 20 -6.28 3.96 10.50
CA ILE A 20 -6.12 3.76 11.94
C ILE A 20 -7.38 4.29 12.61
N THR A 21 -8.06 3.43 13.37
CA THR A 21 -9.20 3.81 14.21
C THR A 21 -8.78 3.68 15.67
N ILE A 22 -8.92 4.77 16.42
CA ILE A 22 -8.59 4.82 17.85
C ILE A 22 -9.90 4.91 18.64
N GLY A 23 -10.19 3.89 19.43
CA GLY A 23 -11.34 3.83 20.32
C GLY A 23 -11.10 4.54 21.64
N ARG A 24 -12.17 4.83 22.39
CA ARG A 24 -12.09 5.49 23.71
C ARG A 24 -11.44 4.62 24.80
N GLU A 25 -11.38 3.30 24.61
CA GLU A 25 -10.85 2.33 25.57
C GLU A 25 -9.49 1.75 25.15
N ILE A 26 -8.59 2.58 24.62
CA ILE A 26 -7.21 2.20 24.22
C ILE A 26 -7.20 1.08 23.15
N THR A 27 -8.30 0.86 22.45
CA THR A 27 -8.37 -0.08 21.33
C THR A 27 -7.90 0.62 20.04
N MET A 28 -6.88 0.04 19.41
CA MET A 28 -6.36 0.50 18.11
C MET A 28 -6.68 -0.55 17.06
N ASP A 29 -7.50 -0.19 16.08
CA ASP A 29 -7.80 -1.02 14.90
C ASP A 29 -7.07 -0.44 13.70
N ILE A 30 -6.21 -1.26 13.08
CA ILE A 30 -5.41 -0.87 11.93
C ILE A 30 -5.87 -1.71 10.74
N LYS A 31 -6.35 -1.03 9.70
CA LYS A 31 -6.80 -1.65 8.46
C LYS A 31 -5.98 -1.12 7.29
N PHE A 32 -5.41 -2.02 6.53
CA PHE A 32 -4.68 -1.69 5.31
C PHE A 32 -5.56 -1.96 4.10
N ALA A 33 -5.69 -0.96 3.23
CA ALA A 33 -6.32 -1.12 1.94
C ALA A 33 -5.22 -1.18 0.87
N TYR A 34 -5.12 -2.36 0.28
CA TYR A 34 -4.08 -2.65 -0.70
C TYR A 34 -4.54 -2.61 -2.16
N ASN A 35 -5.86 -2.60 -2.37
CA ASN A 35 -6.48 -2.72 -3.70
C ASN A 35 -7.33 -1.49 -4.08
N THR A 36 -7.62 -0.62 -3.11
CA THR A 36 -8.50 0.52 -3.31
C THR A 36 -7.69 1.71 -3.80
N ARG A 37 -7.92 2.10 -5.06
CA ARG A 37 -7.36 3.31 -5.65
C ARG A 37 -8.25 4.50 -5.29
N ASP A 38 -8.04 5.07 -4.10
CA ASP A 38 -8.91 6.11 -3.54
C ASP A 38 -8.81 7.43 -4.34
N LYS A 39 -9.97 7.95 -4.79
CA LYS A 39 -10.06 9.18 -5.60
C LYS A 39 -9.59 10.43 -4.86
N VAL A 40 -9.68 10.45 -3.54
CA VAL A 40 -9.22 11.58 -2.72
C VAL A 40 -7.69 11.58 -2.66
N LEU A 41 -7.07 10.41 -2.49
CA LEU A 41 -5.61 10.28 -2.52
C LEU A 41 -5.03 10.65 -3.88
N GLN A 42 -5.70 10.29 -4.98
CA GLN A 42 -5.30 10.66 -6.33
C GLN A 42 -5.27 12.17 -6.61
N LYS A 43 -5.94 12.99 -5.78
CA LYS A 43 -5.86 14.46 -5.91
C LYS A 43 -4.55 15.02 -5.36
N SER A 44 -3.91 14.29 -4.45
CA SER A 44 -2.74 14.77 -3.69
C SER A 44 -1.46 14.00 -4.02
N PHE A 45 -1.58 12.79 -4.57
CA PHE A 45 -0.46 11.90 -4.86
C PHE A 45 -0.63 11.23 -6.22
N PHE A 46 0.48 10.97 -6.88
CA PHE A 46 0.53 10.13 -8.07
C PHE A 46 0.78 8.67 -7.65
N ASP A 47 0.22 7.72 -8.40
CA ASP A 47 0.47 6.30 -8.11
C ASP A 47 1.96 5.93 -8.20
N SER A 48 2.74 6.69 -8.99
CA SER A 48 4.19 6.55 -9.10
C SER A 48 4.95 6.86 -7.82
N ASP A 49 4.39 7.69 -6.94
CA ASP A 49 5.03 8.12 -5.69
C ASP A 49 5.20 6.96 -4.71
N PHE A 50 4.41 5.90 -4.90
CA PHE A 50 4.46 4.69 -4.09
C PHE A 50 5.39 3.61 -4.66
N SER A 51 5.96 3.82 -5.86
CA SER A 51 6.75 2.78 -6.55
C SER A 51 7.93 2.28 -5.73
N GLU A 52 8.65 3.19 -5.05
CA GLU A 52 9.80 2.85 -4.21
C GLU A 52 9.39 1.97 -3.01
N ASP A 53 8.24 2.25 -2.41
CA ASP A 53 7.70 1.43 -1.32
C ASP A 53 7.37 0.01 -1.82
N PHE A 54 6.84 -0.15 -3.05
CA PHE A 54 6.59 -1.47 -3.65
C PHE A 54 7.87 -2.20 -4.08
N GLU A 55 8.95 -1.49 -4.38
CA GLU A 55 10.26 -2.11 -4.67
C GLU A 55 10.92 -2.60 -3.38
N LYS A 56 10.87 -1.78 -2.32
CA LYS A 56 11.45 -2.10 -1.02
C LYS A 56 10.66 -3.15 -0.25
N TYR A 57 9.33 -3.14 -0.38
CA TYR A 57 8.42 -4.08 0.28
C TYR A 57 7.49 -4.73 -0.75
N PRO A 58 8.04 -5.66 -1.57
CA PRO A 58 7.31 -6.25 -2.68
C PRO A 58 6.15 -7.10 -2.20
N ARG A 59 5.10 -7.13 -3.02
CA ARG A 59 3.88 -7.91 -2.77
C ARG A 59 3.96 -9.24 -3.49
N ALA A 60 3.38 -10.29 -2.90
CA ALA A 60 3.17 -11.53 -3.65
C ALA A 60 2.18 -11.29 -4.81
N LYS A 61 2.38 -11.98 -5.94
CA LYS A 61 1.63 -11.76 -7.19
C LYS A 61 0.10 -11.81 -7.00
N LYS A 62 -0.40 -12.69 -6.12
CA LYS A 62 -1.83 -12.83 -5.80
C LYS A 62 -2.46 -11.60 -5.15
N PHE A 63 -1.63 -10.74 -4.55
CA PHE A 63 -2.07 -9.53 -3.89
C PHE A 63 -1.94 -8.28 -4.78
N ILE A 64 -1.21 -8.33 -5.90
CA ILE A 64 -1.07 -7.17 -6.78
C ILE A 64 -2.31 -7.07 -7.70
N PRO A 65 -3.18 -6.05 -7.56
CA PRO A 65 -4.28 -5.85 -8.50
C PRO A 65 -3.73 -5.44 -9.88
N GLU A 66 -4.47 -5.75 -10.95
CA GLU A 66 -4.02 -5.53 -12.33
C GLU A 66 -3.61 -4.08 -12.60
N TRP A 67 -4.40 -3.11 -12.12
CA TRP A 67 -4.11 -1.69 -12.30
C TRP A 67 -2.77 -1.27 -11.68
N LEU A 68 -2.37 -1.88 -10.56
CA LEU A 68 -1.09 -1.61 -9.91
C LEU A 68 0.06 -2.30 -10.65
N SER A 69 -0.18 -3.53 -11.12
CA SER A 69 0.77 -4.28 -11.94
C SER A 69 1.22 -3.47 -13.16
N ASP A 70 0.28 -2.80 -13.83
CA ASP A 70 0.56 -1.99 -15.01
C ASP A 70 1.39 -0.75 -14.70
N ILE A 71 1.15 -0.09 -13.56
CA ILE A 71 1.92 1.09 -13.12
C ILE A 71 3.36 0.69 -12.78
N LEU A 72 3.53 -0.38 -11.99
CA LEU A 72 4.85 -0.89 -11.61
C LEU A 72 5.67 -1.35 -12.82
N LYS A 73 5.03 -1.98 -13.82
CA LYS A 73 5.69 -2.39 -15.07
C LYS A 73 6.13 -1.20 -15.92
N ARG A 74 5.37 -0.10 -15.95
CA ARG A 74 5.71 1.11 -16.72
C ARG A 74 6.93 1.83 -16.14
N LYS A 75 7.06 1.87 -14.81
CA LYS A 75 8.23 2.47 -14.12
C LYS A 75 9.54 1.69 -14.36
N LYS A 76 9.48 0.35 -14.39
CA LYS A 76 10.67 -0.50 -14.68
C LYS A 76 11.26 -0.34 -16.09
N ARG A 77 10.58 0.40 -16.98
CA ARG A 77 10.96 0.57 -18.39
C ARG A 77 11.71 1.88 -18.67
N ILE A 78 12.02 2.65 -17.62
CA ILE A 78 12.77 3.91 -17.68
C ILE A 78 14.18 3.67 -17.14
#